data_AF-A0A0V0SYZ5-F1
#
_entry.id   AF-A0A0V0SYZ5-F1
#
_cell.length_a   1.000
_cell.length_b   1.000
_cell.length_c   1.000
_cell.angle_alpha   90.00
_cell.angle_beta   90.00
_cell.angle_gamma   90.00
#
_symmetry.space_group_name_H-M   'P 1'
#
loop_
_entity.id
_entity.type
_entity.pdbx_description
1 polymer ?
#
loop_
_entity_poly.entity_id
_entity_poly.type
_entity_poly.pdbx_seq_one_letter_code
_entity_poly.pdbx_strand_id
1 'polypeptide(L)'
;MQAPSFAAMRFALPARLDLLPCRARSSMRSYQNCRRCGYDRETLPHILQHCRQFSAPAYQARHDAVQGRLETVMRRRFPSLRVNRALPEIGSSKRPDLVVVDEEKR
;
A
#
# COMPACT_ATOMS: atom_id res chain seq x y z
N MET A 1 2.07 20.10 18.51
CA MET A 1 1.99 18.62 18.56
C MET A 1 0.66 18.25 19.21
N GLN A 2 -0.28 17.64 18.49
CA GLN A 2 -1.50 17.12 19.12
C GLN A 2 -1.18 15.78 19.80
N ALA A 3 -1.66 15.59 21.04
CA ALA A 3 -1.54 14.31 21.72
C ALA A 3 -2.33 13.24 20.94
N PRO A 4 -1.79 12.01 20.79
CA PRO A 4 -2.53 10.93 20.16
C PRO A 4 -3.80 10.66 20.97
N SER A 5 -4.92 10.41 20.28
CA SER A 5 -6.18 10.08 20.95
C SER A 5 -6.01 8.87 21.86
N PHE A 6 -6.85 8.77 22.90
CA PHE A 6 -6.85 7.61 23.80
C PHE A 6 -6.93 6.28 23.04
N ALA A 7 -7.74 6.23 21.97
CA ALA A 7 -7.86 5.06 21.09
C ALA A 7 -6.53 4.70 20.39
N ALA A 8 -5.79 5.70 19.91
CA ALA A 8 -4.47 5.48 19.30
C ALA A 8 -3.46 4.94 20.31
N MET A 9 -3.48 5.43 21.56
CA MET A 9 -2.60 4.95 22.62
C MET A 9 -2.87 3.49 23.03
N ARG A 10 -4.14 3.05 23.02
CA ARG A 10 -4.52 1.65 23.27
C ARG A 10 -3.90 0.66 22.28
N PHE A 11 -3.54 1.13 21.08
CA PHE A 11 -2.84 0.31 20.09
C PHE A 11 -1.33 0.55 20.12
N ALA A 12 -0.89 1.81 20.11
CA ALA A 12 0.51 2.17 19.95
C ALA A 12 1.40 1.78 21.14
N LEU A 13 0.89 1.90 22.38
CA LEU A 13 1.67 1.55 23.58
C LEU A 13 1.92 0.03 23.66
N PRO A 14 0.89 -0.85 23.56
CA PRO A 14 1.15 -2.29 23.52
C PRO A 14 1.99 -2.71 22.31
N ALA A 15 1.80 -2.11 21.14
CA ALA A 15 2.61 -2.42 19.97
C ALA A 15 4.10 -2.11 20.20
N ARG A 16 4.45 -0.97 20.80
CA ARG A 16 5.85 -0.61 21.09
C ARG A 16 6.52 -1.53 22.09
N LEU A 17 5.75 -2.01 23.08
CA LEU A 17 6.26 -2.90 24.13
C LEU A 17 6.22 -4.38 23.73
N ASP A 18 5.86 -4.69 22.48
CA ASP A 18 5.55 -6.05 22.03
C ASP A 18 4.55 -6.80 22.94
N LEU A 19 3.54 -6.06 23.41
CA LEU A 19 2.44 -6.57 24.21
C LEU A 19 1.13 -6.67 23.41
N LEU A 20 1.16 -6.33 22.12
CA LEU A 20 -0.02 -6.48 21.27
C LEU A 20 -0.42 -7.97 21.19
N PRO A 21 -1.71 -8.31 21.38
CA PRO A 21 -2.17 -9.69 21.31
C PRO A 21 -2.10 -10.19 19.87
N CYS A 22 -1.04 -10.92 19.55
CA CYS A 22 -0.77 -11.53 18.26
C CYS A 22 -1.04 -13.04 18.33
N ARG A 23 -1.71 -13.63 17.34
CA ARG A 23 -1.97 -15.08 17.34
C ARG A 23 -0.70 -15.92 17.30
N ALA A 24 0.35 -15.47 16.61
CA ALA A 24 1.61 -16.19 16.51
C ALA A 24 2.54 -16.00 17.72
N ARG A 25 2.10 -15.32 18.80
CA ARG A 25 2.91 -15.11 20.02
C ARG A 25 3.13 -16.40 20.81
N SER A 26 2.16 -17.31 20.81
CA SER A 26 2.25 -18.60 21.50
C SER A 26 2.16 -19.73 20.48
N SER A 27 3.15 -20.63 20.50
CA SER A 27 3.18 -21.84 19.68
C SER A 27 2.10 -22.85 20.05
N MET A 28 1.50 -22.74 21.24
CA MET A 28 0.44 -23.62 21.71
C MET A 28 -0.92 -23.34 21.07
N ARG A 29 -1.05 -22.22 20.33
CA ARG A 29 -2.30 -21.90 19.62
C ARG A 29 -2.40 -22.71 18.34
N SER A 30 -3.54 -23.36 18.16
CA SER A 30 -3.88 -24.11 16.93
C SER A 30 -3.94 -23.22 15.68
N TYR A 31 -4.29 -21.94 15.83
CA TYR A 31 -4.37 -20.98 14.74
C TYR A 31 -3.38 -19.84 14.94
N GLN A 32 -2.41 -19.73 14.03
CA GLN A 32 -1.43 -18.64 14.01
C GLN A 32 -1.72 -17.62 12.92
N ASN A 33 -2.65 -17.90 12.01
CA ASN A 33 -2.95 -17.05 10.86
C ASN A 33 -3.55 -15.69 11.24
N CYS A 34 -3.26 -14.68 10.44
CA CYS A 34 -3.75 -13.31 10.60
C CYS A 34 -5.27 -13.26 10.54
N ARG A 35 -5.88 -12.69 11.59
CA ARG A 35 -7.34 -12.49 11.72
C ARG A 35 -7.94 -11.62 10.63
N ARG A 36 -7.12 -10.79 9.99
CA ARG A 36 -7.56 -9.73 9.08
C ARG A 36 -7.36 -10.09 7.62
N CYS A 37 -6.22 -10.69 7.28
CA CYS A 37 -5.84 -10.95 5.88
C CYS A 37 -5.51 -12.42 5.59
N GLY A 38 -5.58 -13.32 6.57
CA GLY A 38 -5.35 -14.75 6.37
C GLY A 38 -3.88 -15.20 6.28
N TYR A 39 -2.91 -14.28 6.27
CA TYR A 39 -1.47 -14.62 6.25
C TYR A 39 -1.07 -15.61 7.34
N ASP A 40 -0.16 -16.55 7.05
CA ASP A 40 0.11 -17.74 7.87
C ASP A 40 0.46 -17.47 9.34
N ARG A 41 1.17 -16.36 9.62
CA ARG A 41 1.57 -15.99 10.98
C ARG A 41 1.26 -14.53 11.30
N GLU A 42 0.33 -14.32 12.21
CA GLU A 42 0.00 -13.02 12.77
C GLU A 42 1.03 -12.60 13.81
N THR A 43 2.15 -12.03 13.35
CA THR A 43 3.17 -11.42 14.21
C THR A 43 2.95 -9.92 14.33
N LEU A 44 3.62 -9.27 15.30
CA LEU A 44 3.58 -7.82 15.43
C LEU A 44 4.13 -7.11 14.17
N PRO A 45 5.30 -7.49 13.59
CA PRO A 45 5.76 -6.93 12.32
C PRO A 45 4.75 -7.10 11.19
N HIS A 46 4.07 -8.25 11.13
CA HIS A 46 3.02 -8.46 10.15
C HIS A 46 1.90 -7.42 10.33
N ILE A 47 1.33 -7.29 11.52
CA ILE A 47 0.21 -6.34 11.78
C ILE A 47 0.62 -4.90 11.43
N LEU A 48 1.84 -4.48 11.81
CA LEU A 48 2.27 -3.10 11.65
C LEU A 48 2.71 -2.75 10.21
N GLN A 49 3.34 -3.68 9.49
CA GLN A 49 4.02 -3.38 8.22
C GLN A 49 3.51 -4.16 7.02
N HIS A 50 3.00 -5.37 7.20
CA HIS A 50 2.73 -6.28 6.07
C HIS A 50 1.27 -6.65 5.89
N CYS A 51 0.43 -6.37 6.89
CA CYS A 51 -0.97 -6.72 6.86
C CYS A 51 -1.70 -5.86 5.83
N ARG A 52 -1.92 -6.42 4.64
CA ARG A 52 -2.52 -5.74 3.49
C ARG A 52 -3.88 -5.13 3.81
N GLN A 53 -4.67 -5.72 4.72
CA GLN A 53 -5.95 -5.15 5.13
C GLN A 53 -5.81 -3.74 5.73
N PHE A 54 -4.73 -3.48 6.47
CA PHE A 54 -4.45 -2.17 7.06
C PHE A 54 -3.56 -1.32 6.17
N SER A 55 -2.56 -1.94 5.53
CA SER A 55 -1.53 -1.22 4.82
C SER A 55 -1.91 -0.88 3.38
N ALA A 56 -2.79 -1.64 2.72
CA ALA A 56 -3.12 -1.43 1.31
C ALA A 56 -3.72 -0.04 1.02
N PRO A 57 -4.70 0.48 1.78
CA PRO A 57 -5.20 1.84 1.53
C PRO A 57 -4.12 2.90 1.67
N ALA A 58 -3.25 2.77 2.68
CA ALA A 58 -2.12 3.68 2.88
C ALA A 58 -1.07 3.55 1.77
N TYR A 59 -0.88 2.35 1.22
CA TYR A 59 0.06 2.10 0.13
C TYR A 59 -0.45 2.72 -1.17
N GLN A 60 -1.74 2.53 -1.45
CA GLN A 60 -2.42 3.13 -2.59
C GLN A 60 -2.38 4.66 -2.50
N ALA A 61 -2.75 5.24 -1.36
CA ALA A 61 -2.75 6.69 -1.18
C ALA A 61 -1.35 7.32 -1.38
N ARG A 62 -0.29 6.64 -0.94
CA ARG A 62 1.09 7.10 -1.21
C ARG A 62 1.46 6.98 -2.68
N HIS A 63 1.09 5.88 -3.33
CA HIS A 63 1.32 5.68 -4.77
C HIS A 63 0.58 6.77 -5.57
N ASP A 64 -0.71 6.97 -5.32
CA ASP A 64 -1.53 7.99 -5.96
C ASP A 64 -0.95 9.41 -5.76
N ALA A 65 -0.47 9.71 -4.54
CA ALA A 65 0.14 11.01 -4.25
C ALA A 65 1.43 11.26 -5.03
N VAL A 66 2.28 10.24 -5.18
CA VAL A 66 3.51 10.33 -5.98
C VAL A 66 3.18 10.40 -7.47
N GLN A 67 2.28 9.53 -7.94
CA GLN A 67 1.84 9.50 -9.33
C GLN A 67 1.22 10.83 -9.74
N GLY A 68 0.33 11.40 -8.93
CA GLY A 68 -0.32 12.69 -9.22
C GLY A 68 0.67 13.86 -9.32
N ARG A 69 1.72 13.86 -8.47
CA ARG A 69 2.81 14.85 -8.58
C ARG A 69 3.56 14.70 -9.89
N LEU A 70 3.91 13.47 -10.28
CA LEU A 70 4.59 13.20 -11.55
C LEU A 70 3.71 13.58 -12.73
N GLU A 71 2.44 13.19 -12.73
CA GLU A 71 1.46 13.55 -13.75
C GLU A 71 1.38 15.08 -13.94
N THR A 72 1.32 15.83 -12.84
CA THR A 72 1.25 17.31 -12.89
C THR A 72 2.46 17.93 -13.60
N VAL A 73 3.66 17.40 -13.36
CA VAL A 73 4.89 17.89 -13.99
C VAL A 73 4.96 17.42 -15.46
N MET A 74 4.67 16.14 -15.70
CA MET A 74 4.80 15.52 -17.01
C MET A 74 3.78 16.07 -18.01
N ARG A 75 2.55 16.38 -17.60
CA ARG A 75 1.53 16.97 -18.49
C ARG A 75 1.96 18.30 -19.11
N ARG A 76 2.83 19.06 -18.43
CA ARG A 76 3.38 20.32 -18.97
C ARG A 76 4.34 20.07 -20.14
N ARG A 77 5.01 18.91 -20.17
CA ARG A 77 6.00 18.54 -21.18
C ARG A 77 5.45 17.61 -22.25
N PHE A 78 4.51 16.74 -21.88
CA PHE A 78 3.96 15.69 -22.72
C PHE A 78 2.42 15.79 -22.74
N PRO A 79 1.83 16.51 -23.71
CA PRO A 79 0.38 16.65 -23.83
C PRO A 79 -0.35 15.31 -24.02
N SER A 80 0.31 14.34 -24.66
CA SER A 80 -0.20 12.98 -24.92
C SER A 80 -0.02 12.01 -23.74
N LEU A 81 0.36 12.48 -22.54
CA LEU A 81 0.53 11.62 -21.37
C LEU A 81 -0.73 10.83 -21.05
N ARG A 82 -0.60 9.51 -21.04
CA ARG A 82 -1.63 8.56 -20.64
C ARG A 82 -1.34 8.07 -19.23
N VAL A 83 -2.39 7.98 -18.41
CA VAL A 83 -2.28 7.64 -16.99
C VAL A 83 -3.20 6.46 -16.71
N ASN A 84 -2.68 5.40 -16.10
CA ASN A 84 -3.45 4.22 -15.71
C ASN A 84 -4.33 3.72 -16.88
N ARG A 85 -3.78 3.51 -18.07
CA ARG A 85 -4.50 2.98 -19.24
C ARG A 85 -3.85 1.72 -19.78
N ALA A 86 -4.67 0.79 -20.27
CA ALA A 86 -4.17 -0.35 -21.03
C ALA A 86 -3.62 0.13 -22.38
N LEU A 87 -2.63 -0.60 -22.91
CA LEU A 87 -1.97 -0.28 -24.18
C LEU A 87 -2.20 -1.40 -25.21
N PRO A 88 -3.43 -1.55 -25.72
CA PRO A 88 -3.75 -2.58 -26.71
C PRO A 88 -2.95 -2.41 -28.01
N GLU A 89 -2.55 -1.18 -28.35
CA GLU A 89 -1.76 -0.89 -29.56
C GLU A 89 -0.37 -1.55 -29.60
N ILE A 90 0.19 -1.95 -28.45
CA ILE A 90 1.44 -2.73 -28.37
C ILE A 90 1.18 -4.20 -28.03
N GLY A 91 -0.07 -4.66 -28.18
CA GLY A 91 -0.48 -6.02 -27.83
C GLY A 91 -0.48 -6.33 -26.33
N SER A 92 -0.50 -5.30 -25.46
CA SER A 92 -0.41 -5.48 -24.01
C SER A 92 -1.72 -5.12 -23.30
N SER A 93 -2.24 -6.04 -22.50
CA SER A 93 -3.37 -5.79 -21.58
C SER A 93 -2.95 -5.17 -20.25
N LYS A 94 -1.63 -4.95 -20.04
CA LYS A 94 -1.13 -4.32 -18.83
C LYS A 94 -1.58 -2.86 -18.78
N ARG A 95 -1.72 -2.34 -17.57
CA ARG A 95 -2.13 -0.96 -17.27
C ARG A 95 -0.97 -0.25 -16.55
N PRO A 96 0.03 0.29 -17.26
CA PRO A 96 1.10 1.05 -16.63
C PRO A 96 0.57 2.34 -16.00
N ASP A 97 1.27 2.82 -14.97
CA ASP A 97 0.89 4.02 -14.21
C ASP A 97 0.95 5.28 -15.07
N LEU A 98 2.05 5.46 -15.81
CA LEU A 98 2.31 6.60 -16.70
C LEU A 98 2.90 6.11 -18.03
N VAL A 99 2.37 6.61 -19.14
CA VAL A 99 2.82 6.26 -20.49
C VAL A 99 2.96 7.51 -21.33
N VAL A 100 4.15 7.69 -21.90
CA VAL A 100 4.45 8.73 -22.90
C VAL A 100 4.62 8.03 -24.24
N VAL A 101 3.87 8.47 -25.23
CA VAL A 101 3.98 7.99 -26.62
C VAL A 101 4.63 9.09 -27.43
N ASP A 102 5.71 8.73 -28.12
CA ASP A 102 6.36 9.57 -29.12
C ASP A 102 5.62 9.39 -30.44
N GLU A 103 4.77 10.36 -30.80
CA GLU A 103 3.96 10.31 -32.02
C GLU A 103 4.82 10.57 -33.28
N GLU A 104 6.03 11.14 -33.17
CA GLU A 104 6.91 11.40 -34.31
C GLU A 104 7.65 10.15 -34.80
N LYS A 105 7.77 9.13 -33.94
CA LYS A 105 8.43 7.85 -34.25
C LYS A 105 7.46 6.67 -34.41
N ARG A 106 6.16 6.96 -34.46
CA ARG A 106 5.11 5.95 -34.55
C ARG A 106 4.97 5.36 -35.95
#